data_AF-Q98G76-F1
#
_entry.id   AF-Q98G76-F1
#
_cell.length_a   1.000
_cell.length_b   1.000
_cell.length_c   1.000
_cell.angle_alpha   90.00
_cell.angle_beta   90.00
_cell.angle_gamma   90.00
#
_symmetry.space_group_name_H-M   'P 1'
#
loop_
_entity.id
_entity.type
_entity.pdbx_description
1 polymer ?
#
loop_
_entity_poly.entity_id
_entity_poly.type
_entity_poly.pdbx_seq_one_letter_code
_entity_poly.pdbx_strand_id
1 'polypeptide(L)' 'MKAVLLRFLKDETGATAVEYGLIVAVLSLTIVAGISQVFNSITWLFSDNGSRLANAFAP' A
#
# COMPACT_ATOMS: atom_id res chain seq x y z
N MET A 1 -32.08 -7.98 28.95
CA MET A 1 -30.72 -7.46 29.26
C MET A 1 -29.65 -8.54 29.17
N LYS A 2 -29.72 -9.63 29.95
CA LYS A 2 -28.71 -10.70 29.95
C LYS A 2 -28.42 -11.29 28.55
N ALA A 3 -29.44 -11.53 27.74
CA ALA A 3 -29.29 -12.10 26.39
C ALA A 3 -28.60 -11.15 25.38
N VAL A 4 -28.76 -9.83 25.54
CA VAL A 4 -28.11 -8.85 24.65
C VAL A 4 -26.62 -8.75 24.96
N LEU A 5 -26.26 -8.73 26.25
CA LEU A 5 -24.86 -8.76 26.70
C LEU A 5 -24.14 -10.05 26.29
N LEU A 6 -24.80 -11.21 26.39
CA LEU A 6 -24.24 -12.49 25.93
C LEU A 6 -24.02 -12.56 24.41
N ARG A 7 -24.88 -11.91 23.63
CA ARG A 7 -24.72 -11.81 22.17
C ARG A 7 -23.59 -10.86 21.79
N PHE A 8 -23.44 -9.75 22.52
CA PHE A 8 -22.33 -8.80 22.33
C PHE A 8 -20.97 -9.41 22.69
N LEU A 9 -20.90 -10.21 23.75
CA LEU A 9 -19.68 -10.95 24.13
C LEU A 9 -19.31 -12.08 23.16
N LYS A 10 -20.26 -12.55 22.34
CA LYS A 10 -20.06 -13.57 21.29
C LYS A 10 -19.88 -12.94 19.90
N ASP A 11 -19.87 -11.62 19.81
CA ASP A 11 -19.81 -10.92 18.54
C ASP A 11 -18.35 -10.80 18.08
N GLU A 12 -17.95 -11.66 17.15
CA GLU A 12 -16.61 -11.68 16.55
C GLU A 12 -16.54 -10.83 15.27
N THR A 13 -17.60 -10.10 14.92
CA THR A 13 -17.60 -9.23 13.72
C THR A 13 -16.48 -8.16 13.76
N GLY A 14 -16.02 -7.79 14.96
CA GLY A 14 -14.84 -6.94 15.14
C GLY A 14 -13.50 -7.63 14.86
N ALA A 15 -13.39 -8.96 15.08
CA ALA A 15 -12.17 -9.72 14.81
C ALA A 15 -11.85 -9.72 13.30
N THR A 16 -12.88 -9.86 12.47
CA THR A 16 -12.75 -9.79 11.00
C THR A 16 -12.30 -8.39 10.52
N ALA A 17 -12.75 -7.31 11.17
CA ALA A 17 -12.32 -5.95 10.84
C ALA A 17 -10.84 -5.69 11.18
N VAL A 18 -10.33 -6.30 12.26
CA VAL A 18 -8.92 -6.19 12.65
C VAL A 18 -8.01 -6.97 11.71
N GLU A 19 -8.43 -8.15 11.23
CA GLU A 19 -7.66 -8.94 10.27
C GLU A 19 -7.51 -8.22 8.92
N TYR A 20 -8.61 -7.74 8.35
CA TYR A 20 -8.54 -6.95 7.11
C TYR A 20 -7.86 -5.59 7.33
N GLY A 21 -8.01 -4.99 8.52
CA GLY A 21 -7.29 -3.78 8.91
C GLY A 21 -5.76 -3.99 8.94
N LEU A 22 -5.29 -5.13 9.45
CA LEU A 22 -3.87 -5.48 9.47
C LEU A 22 -3.32 -5.70 8.06
N ILE A 23 -4.07 -6.38 7.18
CA ILE A 23 -3.68 -6.58 5.78
C ILE A 23 -3.53 -5.22 5.08
N VAL A 24 -4.50 -4.31 5.24
CA VAL A 24 -4.44 -2.96 4.65
C VAL A 24 -3.27 -2.16 5.22
N ALA A 25 -2.99 -2.25 6.52
CA ALA A 25 -1.87 -1.54 7.15
C ALA A 25 -0.51 -2.00 6.57
N VAL A 26 -0.30 -3.31 6.45
CA VAL A 26 0.95 -3.87 5.90
C VAL A 26 1.11 -3.54 4.40
N LEU A 27 0.04 -3.65 3.62
CA LEU A 27 0.05 -3.26 2.21
C LEU A 27 0.35 -1.77 2.04
N SER A 28 -0.32 -0.91 2.82
CA SER A 28 -0.11 0.54 2.77
C SER A 28 1.34 0.91 3.12
N LEU A 29 1.89 0.30 4.17
CA LEU A 29 3.29 0.53 4.57
C LEU A 29 4.27 0.12 3.47
N THR A 30 4.03 -1.03 2.84
CA THR A 30 4.86 -1.55 1.74
C THR A 30 4.84 -0.61 0.53
N ILE A 31 3.66 -0.11 0.15
CA ILE A 31 3.51 0.85 -0.95
C ILE A 31 4.25 2.16 -0.62
N VAL A 32 4.01 2.73 0.56
CA VAL A 32 4.65 3.99 0.97
C VAL A 32 6.16 3.87 1.01
N ALA A 33 6.70 2.74 1.46
CA ALA A 33 8.14 2.50 1.47
C ALA A 33 8.75 2.44 0.06
N GLY A 34 8.03 1.85 -0.92
CA GLY A 34 8.54 1.65 -2.29
C GLY A 34 8.23 2.78 -3.28
N ILE A 35 7.20 3.59 -3.03
CA ILE A 35 6.67 4.52 -4.05
C ILE A 35 7.66 5.61 -4.47
N SER A 36 8.53 6.05 -3.55
CA SER A 36 9.58 7.03 -3.86
C SER A 36 10.57 6.51 -4.91
N GLN A 37 10.97 5.24 -4.84
CA GLN A 37 11.89 4.65 -5.81
C GLN A 37 11.26 4.52 -7.20
N VAL A 38 9.97 4.17 -7.25
CA VAL A 38 9.20 4.13 -8.50
C VAL A 38 9.14 5.53 -9.11
N PHE A 39 8.80 6.55 -8.32
CA PHE A 39 8.73 7.93 -8.79
C PHE A 39 10.07 8.44 -9.31
N ASN A 40 11.16 8.16 -8.59
CA ASN A 40 12.52 8.51 -9.02
C ASN A 40 12.90 7.82 -10.33
N SER A 41 12.54 6.54 -10.50
CA SER A 41 12.82 5.79 -11.72
C SER A 41 12.06 6.35 -12.93
N ILE A 42 10.80 6.73 -12.73
CA ILE A 42 9.98 7.39 -13.77
C ILE A 42 10.57 8.76 -14.11
N THR A 43 10.89 9.57 -13.09
CA THR A 43 11.46 10.91 -13.28
C THR A 43 12.77 10.83 -14.05
N TRP A 44 13.66 9.91 -13.68
CA TRP A 44 14.90 9.69 -14.39
C TRP A 44 14.66 9.27 -15.85
N LEU A 45 13.71 8.35 -16.10
CA LEU A 45 13.43 7.88 -17.45
C LEU A 45 12.99 9.00 -18.40
N PHE A 46 12.25 10.01 -17.91
CA PHE A 46 11.63 11.03 -18.76
C PHE A 46 12.26 12.43 -18.67
N SER A 47 12.92 12.77 -17.57
CA SER A 47 13.42 14.13 -17.32
C SER A 47 14.95 14.26 -17.40
N ASP A 48 15.66 13.15 -17.56
CA ASP A 48 17.13 13.14 -17.59
C ASP A 48 17.65 12.92 -19.02
N ASN A 49 18.67 13.69 -19.43
CA ASN A 49 19.32 13.56 -20.74
C ASN A 49 20.21 12.31 -20.83
N GLY A 50 20.64 11.77 -19.69
CA GLY A 50 21.32 10.49 -19.58
C GLY A 50 20.38 9.31 -19.34
N SER A 51 19.06 9.52 -19.45
CA SER A 51 18.08 8.46 -19.26
C SER A 51 18.18 7.38 -20.32
N ARG A 52 17.62 6.19 -20.04
CA ARG A 52 17.51 5.13 -21.07
C ARG A 52 16.75 5.60 -22.30
N LEU A 53 15.74 6.45 -22.10
CA LEU A 53 14.93 6.96 -23.19
C LEU A 53 15.76 7.89 -24.07
N ALA A 54 16.47 8.86 -23.49
CA ALA A 54 17.32 9.78 -24.24
C ALA A 54 18.47 9.06 -24.96
N ASN A 55 19.12 8.10 -24.29
CA ASN A 55 20.18 7.29 -24.91
C ASN A 55 19.68 6.42 -26.07
N ALA A 56 18.44 5.92 -26.02
CA ALA A 56 17.88 5.14 -27.11
C ALA A 56 17.67 5.94 -28.39
N PHE A 57 17.60 7.27 -28.29
CA PHE A 57 17.46 8.19 -29.43
C PHE A 57 18.74 9.02 -29.68
N ALA A 58 19.82 8.75 -28.96
CA ALA A 58 21.11 9.40 -29.21
C ALA A 58 21.65 8.96 -30.58
N PRO A 59 22.21 9.89 -31.38
CA PRO A 59 22.72 9.62 -32.72
C PRO A 59 23.94 8.69 -32.74
#